data_AF-A0A355I797-F1
#
_entry.id   AF-A0A355I797-F1
#
_cell.length_a   1.000
_cell.length_b   1.000
_cell.length_c   1.000
_cell.angle_alpha   90.00
_cell.angle_beta   90.00
_cell.angle_gamma   90.00
#
_symmetry.space_group_name_H-M   'P 1'
#
loop_
_entity.id
_entity.type
_entity.pdbx_description
1 polymer ?
#
loop_
_entity_poly.entity_id
_entity_poly.type
_entity_poly.pdbx_seq_one_letter_code
_entity_poly.pdbx_strand_id
1 'polypeptide(L)'
;LGTVTLAVPGCHNALNSLGSLAVCHALGLDLAKPIAALASFLGVHRRFEIKGQVAGITIVDDYAHHPSAVRLTLSTAKEHFRGR
;
A
#
# COMPACT_ATOMS: atom_id res chain seq x y z
N LEU A 1 -9.38 -16.58 7.20
CA LEU A 1 -9.13 -15.17 6.82
C LEU A 1 -9.19 -14.93 5.31
N GLY A 2 -8.97 -15.94 4.46
CA GLY A 2 -9.18 -15.79 3.01
C GLY A 2 -8.09 -14.95 2.32
N THR A 3 -8.31 -14.63 1.06
CA THR A 3 -7.42 -13.77 0.25
C THR A 3 -7.93 -12.34 0.27
N VAL A 4 -7.02 -11.38 0.45
CA VAL A 4 -7.33 -9.95 0.44
C VAL A 4 -6.53 -9.28 -0.68
N THR A 5 -7.21 -8.49 -1.50
CA THR A 5 -6.61 -7.67 -2.55
C THR A 5 -6.61 -6.21 -2.09
N LEU A 6 -5.48 -5.53 -2.24
CA LEU A 6 -5.31 -4.13 -1.89
C LEU A 6 -5.19 -3.29 -3.15
N ALA A 7 -5.76 -2.08 -3.16
CA ALA A 7 -5.54 -1.11 -4.23
C ALA A 7 -4.15 -0.45 -4.15
N VAL A 8 -3.52 -0.46 -2.97
CA VAL A 8 -2.18 0.10 -2.75
C VAL A 8 -1.08 -0.96 -2.89
N PRO A 9 0.05 -0.65 -3.54
CA PRO A 9 1.13 -1.61 -3.75
C PRO A 9 2.06 -1.73 -2.53
N GLY A 10 2.91 -2.76 -2.55
CA GLY A 10 4.07 -2.91 -1.67
C GLY A 10 3.83 -3.76 -0.41
N CYS A 11 4.86 -4.53 -0.03
CA CYS A 11 4.82 -5.44 1.11
C CYS A 11 4.47 -4.74 2.44
N HIS A 12 4.94 -3.50 2.64
CA HIS A 12 4.60 -2.74 3.84
C HIS A 12 3.10 -2.41 3.96
N ASN A 13 2.43 -2.10 2.84
CA ASN A 13 0.99 -1.88 2.86
C ASN A 13 0.22 -3.18 3.11
N ALA A 14 0.73 -4.31 2.61
CA ALA A 14 0.20 -5.63 2.94
C ALA A 14 0.32 -5.92 4.46
N LEU A 15 1.47 -5.66 5.07
CA LEU A 15 1.69 -5.84 6.51
C LEU A 15 0.81 -4.90 7.35
N ASN A 16 0.70 -3.63 6.98
CA ASN A 16 -0.18 -2.68 7.67
C ASN A 16 -1.64 -3.15 7.61
N SER A 17 -2.09 -3.59 6.43
CA SER A 17 -3.46 -4.09 6.22
C SER A 17 -3.73 -5.35 7.04
N LEU A 18 -2.77 -6.27 7.08
CA LEU A 18 -2.86 -7.47 7.92
C LEU A 18 -2.95 -7.11 9.41
N GLY A 19 -2.15 -6.14 9.87
CA GLY A 19 -2.22 -5.61 11.23
C GLY A 19 -3.60 -5.04 11.56
N SER A 20 -4.17 -4.24 10.66
CA SER A 20 -5.53 -3.70 10.83
C SER A 20 -6.59 -4.80 10.92
N LEU A 21 -6.52 -5.80 10.03
CA LEU A 21 -7.45 -6.95 10.06
C LEU A 21 -7.29 -7.80 11.32
N ALA A 22 -6.06 -7.97 11.81
CA ALA A 22 -5.80 -8.70 13.05
C ALA A 22 -6.45 -8.01 14.25
N VAL A 23 -6.39 -6.67 14.31
CA VAL A 23 -7.11 -5.89 15.34
C VAL A 23 -8.62 -6.06 15.22
N CYS A 24 -9.19 -5.94 14.01
CA CYS A 24 -10.62 -6.17 13.80
C CYS A 24 -11.06 -7.56 14.25
N HIS A 25 -10.26 -8.58 13.93
CA HIS A 25 -10.52 -9.96 14.33
C HIS A 25 -10.46 -10.15 15.84
N ALA A 26 -9.44 -9.57 16.50
CA ALA A 26 -9.30 -9.63 17.95
C ALA A 26 -10.46 -8.95 18.70
N LEU A 27 -11.09 -7.94 18.08
CA LEU A 27 -12.28 -7.27 18.60
C LEU A 27 -13.60 -7.99 18.24
N GLY A 28 -13.54 -9.15 17.58
CA GLY A 28 -14.71 -9.93 17.19
C GLY A 28 -15.55 -9.33 16.07
N LEU A 29 -14.97 -8.42 15.26
CA LEU A 29 -15.68 -7.80 14.14
C LEU A 29 -15.83 -8.77 12.97
N ASP A 30 -16.94 -8.65 12.25
CA ASP A 30 -17.09 -9.26 10.93
C ASP A 30 -16.10 -8.62 9.95
N LEU A 31 -15.21 -9.44 9.40
CA LEU A 31 -14.13 -9.01 8.52
C LEU A 31 -14.59 -8.68 7.10
N ALA A 32 -15.82 -9.02 6.70
CA ALA A 32 -16.33 -8.70 5.37
C ALA A 32 -16.26 -7.19 5.07
N LYS A 33 -16.62 -6.35 6.05
CA LYS A 33 -16.59 -4.89 5.90
C LYS A 33 -15.15 -4.32 5.86
N PRO A 34 -14.24 -4.64 6.81
CA PRO A 34 -12.83 -4.23 6.72
C PRO A 34 -12.13 -4.67 5.43
N ILE A 35 -12.36 -5.90 4.96
CA ILE A 35 -11.76 -6.40 3.72
C ILE A 35 -12.24 -5.57 2.52
N ALA A 36 -13.54 -5.29 2.42
CA ALA A 36 -14.07 -4.43 1.37
C ALA A 36 -13.50 -3.00 1.44
N ALA A 37 -13.34 -2.46 2.66
CA ALA A 37 -12.76 -1.13 2.86
C ALA A 37 -11.29 -1.05 2.39
N LEU A 38 -10.49 -2.09 2.69
CA LEU A 38 -9.10 -2.18 2.24
C LEU A 38 -8.97 -2.28 0.72
N ALA A 39 -9.91 -2.95 0.05
CA ALA A 39 -9.94 -3.02 -1.41
C ALA A 39 -10.21 -1.64 -2.05
N SER A 40 -10.97 -0.76 -1.39
CA SER A 40 -11.24 0.61 -1.84
C SER A 40 -10.24 1.66 -1.32
N PHE A 41 -9.32 1.27 -0.45
CA PHE A 41 -8.39 2.21 0.18
C PHE A 41 -7.32 2.67 -0.82
N LEU A 42 -7.36 3.94 -1.21
CA LEU A 42 -6.48 4.52 -2.24
C LEU A 42 -5.11 4.95 -1.70
N GLY A 43 -4.82 4.65 -0.43
CA GLY A 43 -3.58 5.07 0.22
C GLY A 43 -3.73 6.37 1.01
N VAL A 44 -2.59 6.87 1.44
CA VAL A 44 -2.47 8.14 2.17
C VAL A 44 -1.62 9.08 1.33
N HIS A 45 -1.89 10.39 1.43
CA HIS A 45 -1.06 11.38 0.78
C HIS A 45 0.42 11.17 1.09
N ARG A 46 1.26 11.26 0.06
CA ARG A 46 2.72 11.11 0.16
C ARG A 46 3.18 9.75 0.72
N ARG A 47 2.41 8.69 0.49
CA ARG A 47 2.78 7.30 0.86
C ARG A 47 2.75 6.41 -0.38
N PHE A 48 3.86 6.42 -1.13
CA PHE A 48 3.96 5.82 -2.46
C PHE A 48 2.77 6.22 -3.37
N GLU A 49 2.40 7.50 -3.35
CA GLU A 49 1.22 8.03 -4.04
C GLU A 49 1.54 8.27 -5.52
N ILE A 50 0.84 7.60 -6.43
CA ILE A 50 0.96 7.88 -7.86
C ILE A 50 0.18 9.17 -8.18
N LYS A 51 0.89 10.26 -8.48
CA LYS A 51 0.28 11.55 -8.82
C LYS A 51 -0.25 11.61 -10.25
N GLY A 52 0.26 10.74 -11.12
CA GLY A 52 -0.16 10.63 -12.51
C GLY A 52 0.95 10.14 -13.42
N GLN A 53 0.64 10.13 -14.72
CA GLN A 53 1.59 9.78 -15.78
C GLN A 53 1.58 10.86 -16.87
N VAL A 54 2.76 11.25 -17.35
CA VAL A 54 2.92 12.22 -18.44
C VAL A 54 4.02 11.76 -19.39
N ALA A 55 3.74 11.72 -20.70
CA ALA A 55 4.70 11.27 -21.72
C ALA A 55 5.39 9.92 -21.40
N GLY A 56 4.64 8.98 -20.81
CA GLY A 56 5.17 7.68 -20.37
C GLY A 56 5.89 7.69 -19.01
N ILE A 57 6.13 8.84 -18.40
CA ILE A 57 6.80 9.01 -17.10
C ILE A 57 5.77 8.94 -15.97
N THR A 58 5.97 8.05 -15.00
CA THR A 58 5.12 7.98 -13.80
C THR A 58 5.67 8.88 -12.70
N ILE A 59 4.84 9.74 -12.11
CA ILE A 59 5.21 10.61 -11.00
C ILE A 59 4.70 9.98 -9.69
N VAL A 60 5.61 9.71 -8.76
CA VAL A 60 5.31 9.15 -7.44
C VAL A 60 5.76 10.13 -6.36
N ASP A 61 4.88 10.42 -5.40
CA ASP A 61 5.15 11.24 -4.22
C ASP A 61 5.25 10.36 -2.95
N ASP A 62 6.35 10.50 -2.21
CA ASP A 62 6.59 9.79 -0.96
C ASP A 62 7.30 10.70 0.06
N TYR A 63 6.88 10.64 1.32
CA TYR A 63 7.44 11.40 2.45
C TYR A 63 8.74 10.79 3.01
N ALA A 64 9.22 9.65 2.50
CA ALA A 64 10.46 9.04 2.93
C ALA A 64 11.65 10.03 2.97
N HIS A 65 12.18 10.27 4.17
CA HIS A 65 13.26 11.23 4.44
C HIS A 65 14.39 10.62 5.28
N HIS A 66 14.19 9.43 5.85
CA HIS A 66 15.23 8.67 6.55
C HIS A 66 15.73 7.49 5.71
N PRO A 67 16.99 7.05 5.88
CA PRO A 67 17.62 6.06 5.00
C PRO A 67 16.82 4.77 4.81
N SER A 68 16.23 4.24 5.89
CA SER A 68 15.44 3.01 5.83
C SER A 68 14.12 3.19 5.07
N ALA A 69 13.48 4.36 5.20
CA ALA A 69 12.26 4.68 4.47
C ALA A 69 12.54 4.84 2.97
N VAL A 70 13.62 5.55 2.60
CA VAL A 70 14.01 5.75 1.20
C VAL A 70 14.29 4.41 0.51
N ARG A 71 15.01 3.50 1.18
CA ARG A 71 15.25 2.14 0.65
C ARG A 71 13.95 1.40 0.36
N LEU A 72 12.97 1.49 1.25
CA LEU A 72 11.68 0.83 1.06
C LEU A 72 10.90 1.42 -0.14
N THR A 73 10.89 2.74 -0.27
CA THR A 73 10.27 3.42 -1.43
C THR A 73 10.89 2.93 -2.74
N LEU A 74 12.23 2.86 -2.81
CA LEU A 74 12.93 2.39 -4.01
C LEU A 74 12.67 0.90 -4.30
N SER A 75 12.63 0.05 -3.27
CA SER A 75 12.28 -1.37 -3.44
C SER A 75 10.85 -1.54 -3.98
N THR A 76 9.90 -0.77 -3.45
CA THR A 76 8.51 -0.77 -3.92
C THR A 76 8.41 -0.32 -5.37
N ALA A 77 9.17 0.70 -5.77
CA ALA A 77 9.24 1.13 -7.18
C ALA A 77 9.76 0.02 -8.11
N LYS A 78 10.82 -0.69 -7.73
CA LYS A 78 11.36 -1.82 -8.50
C LYS A 78 10.37 -2.97 -8.63
N GLU A 79 9.64 -3.27 -7.56
CA GLU A 79 8.62 -4.33 -7.55
C GLU A 79 7.40 -3.97 -8.40
N HIS A 80 6.97 -2.71 -8.35
CA HIS A 80 5.75 -2.26 -9.02
C HIS A 80 5.96 -1.97 -10.51
N PHE A 81 7.13 -1.46 -10.91
CA PHE A 81 7.45 -1.10 -12.29
C PHE A 81 8.49 -2.04 -12.93
N ARG A 82 8.34 -3.36 -12.73
CA ARG A 82 9.30 -4.35 -13.27
C ARG A 82 9.53 -4.16 -14.77
N GLY A 83 10.80 -4.08 -15.17
CA GLY A 83 11.21 -3.97 -16.57
C GLY A 83 11.10 -2.57 -17.18
N ARG A 84 10.82 -1.55 -16.35
CA ARG A 84 10.86 -0.13 -16.70
C ARG A 84 11.96 0.59 -15.93
#